data_AF-A0A1V5F323-F1
#
_entry.id   AF-A0A1V5F323-F1
#
_cell.length_a   1.000
_cell.length_b   1.000
_cell.length_c   1.000
_cell.angle_alpha   90.00
_cell.angle_beta   90.00
_cell.angle_gamma   90.00
#
_symmetry.space_group_name_H-M   'P 1'
#
loop_
_entity.id
_entity.type
_entity.pdbx_description
1 polymer ?
#
loop_
_entity_poly.entity_id
_entity_poly.type
_entity_poly.pdbx_seq_one_letter_code
_entity_poly.pdbx_strand_id
1 'polypeptide(L)'
;MKKLILLLSLCVAIFTANAQIFTEYFQTAPIGGNLEGYNDWHVSPKSSEAYGVSPKIAEGALFYTGYAGSNIGNVAVLDSAVGATSATQRISTKIVKFGSDTLKAVVGEKIYTAFLVNISSHSYRSYRDFFTYEGSKTSSMTRGRVFAKVSADGSELFVAVTKNSSTAADYVESTSIPGLTLYPDVNHLFVLVYETIAGDSNDKITLYINPDLTKSEAEQTNKLVAIDTQTDYSATAGLGINLRQRGISAQIGGIRVGKSWDKVLVEGANAVNTPKNSSAAIWTSGKNILTNTRGTIKIFNLAGAELISAQTDGCLTTNLSKGLYIAQFNGIDGHTAVSKISLN
;
A
#
# COMPACT_ATOMS: atom_id res chain seq x y z
N MET A 1 58.13 6.98 6.80
CA MET A 1 57.00 6.06 7.07
C MET A 1 56.23 6.44 8.35
N LYS A 2 55.72 7.69 8.46
CA LYS A 2 54.87 8.13 9.60
C LYS A 2 53.83 9.21 9.23
N LYS A 3 53.56 9.42 7.94
CA LYS A 3 52.59 10.44 7.46
C LYS A 3 51.56 9.89 6.47
N LEU A 4 51.34 8.57 6.46
CA LEU A 4 50.37 7.93 5.56
C LEU A 4 49.29 7.11 6.29
N ILE A 5 49.21 7.22 7.62
CA ILE A 5 48.27 6.45 8.46
C ILE A 5 47.18 7.34 9.06
N LEU A 6 47.25 8.66 8.91
CA LEU A 6 46.27 9.61 9.45
C LEU A 6 45.10 9.94 8.50
N LEU A 7 45.00 9.25 7.35
CA LEU A 7 43.88 9.40 6.40
C LEU A 7 42.96 8.17 6.35
N LEU A 8 43.17 7.20 7.24
CA LEU A 8 42.33 6.01 7.39
C LEU A 8 41.60 5.99 8.75
N SER A 9 41.35 7.17 9.30
CA SER A 9 40.60 7.37 10.55
C SER A 9 39.59 8.49 10.43
N LEU A 10 39.19 8.86 9.20
CA LEU A 10 37.86 9.41 8.99
C LEU A 10 36.93 8.20 9.06
N CYS A 11 36.62 7.81 10.29
CA CYS A 11 35.45 7.04 10.60
C CYS A 11 34.27 7.75 9.94
N VAL A 12 33.94 7.34 8.72
CA VAL A 12 32.60 7.39 8.22
C VAL A 12 31.83 6.44 9.13
N ALA A 13 31.56 6.89 10.36
CA ALA A 13 30.33 6.57 11.01
C ALA A 13 29.28 7.15 10.06
N ILE A 14 28.90 6.35 9.06
CA ILE A 14 27.58 6.44 8.47
C ILE A 14 26.69 6.25 9.69
N PHE A 15 26.30 7.35 10.33
CA PHE A 15 25.08 7.36 11.10
C PHE A 15 24.06 6.89 10.09
N THR A 16 23.75 5.60 10.11
CA THR A 16 22.46 5.11 9.68
C THR A 16 21.50 5.82 10.61
N ALA A 17 21.13 7.06 10.26
CA ALA A 17 19.94 7.68 10.78
C ALA A 17 18.87 6.59 10.61
N ASN A 18 18.37 6.05 11.71
CA ASN A 18 17.28 5.10 11.65
C ASN A 18 16.21 5.78 10.80
N ALA A 19 16.01 5.28 9.59
CA ALA A 19 15.11 5.91 8.65
C ALA A 19 13.73 5.88 9.32
N GLN A 20 13.21 7.07 9.59
CA GLN A 20 11.96 7.25 10.28
C GLN A 20 10.84 6.71 9.38
N ILE A 21 10.24 5.60 9.80
CA ILE A 21 9.11 4.95 9.13
C ILE A 21 7.99 4.82 10.16
N PHE A 22 6.79 5.21 9.75
CA PHE A 22 5.55 4.92 10.43
C PHE A 22 4.91 3.72 9.73
N THR A 23 4.38 2.77 10.50
CA THR A 23 3.68 1.60 9.97
C THR A 23 2.30 1.49 10.58
N GLU A 24 1.33 1.08 9.77
CA GLU A 24 0.00 0.70 10.23
C GLU A 24 -0.43 -0.58 9.54
N TYR A 25 -0.48 -1.65 10.33
CA TYR A 25 -0.84 -3.01 9.89
C TYR A 25 -2.12 -3.50 10.57
N PHE A 26 -2.74 -2.70 11.45
CA PHE A 26 -3.99 -3.05 12.15
C PHE A 26 -3.94 -4.39 12.92
N GLN A 27 -2.75 -4.90 13.23
CA GLN A 27 -2.54 -6.27 13.72
C GLN A 27 -3.22 -6.57 15.06
N THR A 28 -3.35 -5.56 15.91
CA THR A 28 -4.01 -5.69 17.23
C THR A 28 -5.40 -5.05 17.26
N ALA A 29 -5.89 -4.55 16.12
CA ALA A 29 -7.19 -3.94 16.04
C ALA A 29 -8.31 -5.00 16.16
N PRO A 30 -9.38 -4.78 16.94
CA PRO A 30 -10.46 -5.76 17.07
C PRO A 30 -11.19 -5.98 15.74
N ILE A 31 -11.36 -7.24 15.33
CA ILE A 31 -12.13 -7.59 14.12
C ILE A 31 -13.60 -7.19 14.28
N GLY A 32 -14.16 -6.56 13.25
CA GLY A 32 -15.49 -5.91 13.28
C GLY A 32 -15.52 -4.57 14.05
N GLY A 33 -14.41 -4.21 14.69
CA GLY A 33 -14.22 -2.95 15.39
C GLY A 33 -14.18 -1.76 14.44
N ASN A 34 -14.40 -0.56 14.98
CA ASN A 34 -14.18 0.69 14.26
C ASN A 34 -12.68 0.94 14.11
N LEU A 35 -12.28 1.50 12.97
CA LEU A 35 -10.95 2.07 12.78
C LEU A 35 -10.69 3.20 13.77
N GLU A 36 -11.66 4.09 13.95
CA GLU A 36 -11.48 5.21 14.86
C GLU A 36 -11.44 4.75 16.33
N GLY A 37 -10.51 5.33 17.09
CA GLY A 37 -10.18 4.90 18.45
C GLY A 37 -9.08 3.84 18.53
N TYR A 38 -8.74 3.18 17.42
CA TYR A 38 -7.57 2.30 17.35
C TYR A 38 -6.34 3.11 16.94
N ASN A 39 -5.22 2.92 17.64
CA ASN A 39 -3.91 3.50 17.32
C ASN A 39 -4.01 4.97 16.85
N ASP A 40 -4.67 5.85 17.61
CA ASP A 40 -4.86 7.27 17.28
C ASP A 40 -5.41 7.56 15.86
N TRP A 41 -6.22 6.67 15.32
CA TRP A 41 -7.13 7.03 14.23
C TRP A 41 -8.31 7.79 14.82
N HIS A 42 -8.59 8.96 14.25
CA HIS A 42 -9.62 9.86 14.74
C HIS A 42 -10.64 10.15 13.67
N VAL A 43 -11.87 10.44 14.09
CA VAL A 43 -12.87 11.01 13.18
C VAL A 43 -12.45 12.44 12.85
N SER A 44 -12.47 12.79 11.58
CA SER A 44 -12.29 14.18 11.18
C SER A 44 -13.40 15.07 11.75
N PRO A 45 -13.08 16.19 12.42
CA PRO A 45 -14.08 17.14 12.92
C PRO A 45 -14.74 17.98 11.82
N LYS A 46 -14.44 17.74 10.53
CA LYS A 46 -15.09 18.43 9.42
C LYS A 46 -16.59 18.11 9.41
N SER A 47 -17.42 19.11 9.71
CA SER A 47 -18.86 18.94 9.93
C SER A 47 -19.60 18.18 8.83
N SER A 48 -19.25 18.33 7.56
CA SER A 48 -19.93 17.62 6.47
C SER A 48 -19.50 16.15 6.30
N GLU A 49 -18.45 15.70 6.98
CA GLU A 49 -17.83 14.37 6.78
C GLU A 49 -17.47 13.68 8.10
N ALA A 50 -17.98 14.21 9.21
CA ALA A 50 -17.79 13.69 10.55
C ALA A 50 -18.91 12.72 10.95
N TYR A 51 -20.03 12.65 10.22
CA TYR A 51 -21.24 11.96 10.68
C TYR A 51 -21.51 10.62 9.97
N GLY A 52 -20.66 10.22 9.03
CA GLY A 52 -20.70 8.87 8.45
C GLY A 52 -20.31 7.77 9.44
N VAL A 53 -20.34 6.53 8.96
CA VAL A 53 -19.92 5.35 9.73
C VAL A 53 -18.40 5.21 9.64
N SER A 54 -17.76 4.71 10.70
CA SER A 54 -16.34 4.35 10.68
C SER A 54 -16.05 3.23 9.68
N PRO A 55 -14.90 3.25 9.00
CA PRO A 55 -14.34 2.04 8.40
C PRO A 55 -14.23 0.94 9.45
N LYS A 56 -14.44 -0.30 9.03
CA LYS A 56 -14.39 -1.47 9.91
C LYS A 56 -13.08 -2.21 9.76
N ILE A 57 -12.63 -2.87 10.82
CA ILE A 57 -11.49 -3.77 10.73
C ILE A 57 -11.97 -5.16 10.31
N ALA A 58 -11.40 -5.71 9.24
CA ALA A 58 -11.63 -7.10 8.84
C ALA A 58 -10.34 -7.91 9.00
N GLU A 59 -10.52 -9.20 9.30
CA GLU A 59 -9.41 -10.15 9.38
C GLU A 59 -8.84 -10.40 7.99
N GLY A 60 -7.53 -10.65 7.94
CA GLY A 60 -6.80 -11.00 6.74
C GLY A 60 -5.96 -9.84 6.23
N ALA A 61 -4.70 -10.16 5.94
CA ALA A 61 -3.76 -9.21 5.37
C ALA A 61 -3.83 -9.21 3.84
N LEU A 62 -3.58 -8.06 3.23
CA LEU A 62 -3.35 -7.98 1.79
C LEU A 62 -1.92 -8.40 1.47
N PHE A 63 -1.71 -8.81 0.22
CA PHE A 63 -0.43 -9.33 -0.26
C PHE A 63 0.02 -8.65 -1.54
N TYR A 64 1.33 -8.36 -1.60
CA TYR A 64 2.08 -8.00 -2.80
C TYR A 64 3.53 -8.52 -2.64
N THR A 65 4.01 -9.31 -3.60
CA THR A 65 5.32 -9.95 -3.51
C THR A 65 6.45 -8.93 -3.33
N GLY A 66 7.32 -9.16 -2.34
CA GLY A 66 8.50 -8.32 -2.08
C GLY A 66 8.23 -7.02 -1.32
N TYR A 67 6.97 -6.62 -1.13
CA TYR A 67 6.63 -5.46 -0.34
C TYR A 67 6.73 -5.76 1.16
N ALA A 68 7.41 -4.90 1.92
CA ALA A 68 7.66 -5.12 3.34
C ALA A 68 6.43 -5.00 4.24
N GLY A 69 5.37 -4.31 3.81
CA GLY A 69 4.07 -4.30 4.50
C GLY A 69 3.13 -5.42 4.08
N SER A 70 3.61 -6.37 3.27
CA SER A 70 2.80 -7.45 2.68
C SER A 70 2.52 -8.57 3.67
N ASN A 71 1.28 -9.06 3.68
CA ASN A 71 0.83 -10.20 4.46
C ASN A 71 1.04 -10.04 5.99
N ILE A 72 0.86 -8.82 6.48
CA ILE A 72 0.95 -8.50 7.92
C ILE A 72 -0.37 -7.90 8.40
N GLY A 73 -0.86 -8.44 9.52
CA GLY A 73 -1.97 -7.89 10.28
C GLY A 73 -3.33 -8.00 9.60
N ASN A 74 -4.13 -6.93 9.72
CA ASN A 74 -5.52 -6.86 9.30
C ASN A 74 -5.71 -5.69 8.31
N VAL A 75 -6.96 -5.48 7.87
CA VAL A 75 -7.31 -4.41 6.93
C VAL A 75 -8.39 -3.50 7.49
N ALA A 76 -8.30 -2.21 7.16
CA ALA A 76 -9.42 -1.30 7.24
C ALA A 76 -10.30 -1.46 5.99
N VAL A 77 -11.60 -1.59 6.19
CA VAL A 77 -12.60 -1.80 5.15
C VAL A 77 -13.46 -0.56 4.99
N LEU A 78 -13.38 0.02 3.80
CA LEU A 78 -14.31 1.01 3.30
C LEU A 78 -15.49 0.29 2.67
N ASP A 79 -16.69 0.69 3.04
CA ASP A 79 -17.97 0.13 2.54
C ASP A 79 -18.55 1.00 1.42
N SER A 80 -18.90 0.41 0.28
CA SER A 80 -19.49 1.12 -0.85
C SER A 80 -20.93 1.62 -0.59
N ALA A 81 -21.63 1.04 0.38
CA ALA A 81 -22.94 1.53 0.82
C ALA A 81 -22.82 2.84 1.62
N VAL A 82 -21.64 3.14 2.17
CA VAL A 82 -21.38 4.32 3.00
C VAL A 82 -20.70 5.42 2.17
N GLY A 83 -21.19 6.65 2.28
CA GLY A 83 -20.62 7.81 1.61
C GLY A 83 -21.01 7.98 0.14
N ALA A 84 -22.02 7.24 -0.34
CA ALA A 84 -22.66 7.48 -1.64
C ALA A 84 -23.28 8.88 -1.74
N THR A 85 -23.77 9.41 -0.61
CA THR A 85 -24.23 10.81 -0.45
C THR A 85 -23.32 11.54 0.54
N SER A 86 -23.29 12.86 0.51
CA SER A 86 -22.47 13.66 1.44
C SER A 86 -22.79 13.40 2.92
N ALA A 87 -24.06 13.15 3.24
CA ALA A 87 -24.51 12.95 4.62
C ALA A 87 -23.95 11.70 5.31
N THR A 88 -23.51 10.70 4.54
CA THR A 88 -23.00 9.43 5.08
C THR A 88 -21.48 9.29 4.92
N GLN A 89 -20.79 10.35 4.49
CA GLN A 89 -19.34 10.33 4.31
C GLN A 89 -18.62 10.38 5.65
N ARG A 90 -17.49 9.68 5.70
CA ARG A 90 -16.58 9.67 6.86
C ARG A 90 -15.16 9.89 6.41
N ILE A 91 -14.44 10.74 7.12
CA ILE A 91 -12.97 10.79 7.04
C ILE A 91 -12.39 10.32 8.36
N SER A 92 -11.58 9.26 8.29
CA SER A 92 -10.75 8.79 9.39
C SER A 92 -9.33 9.29 9.18
N THR A 93 -8.76 9.99 10.16
CA THR A 93 -7.46 10.65 10.06
C THR A 93 -6.47 10.03 11.03
N LYS A 94 -5.26 9.76 10.55
CA LYS A 94 -4.10 9.41 11.36
C LYS A 94 -3.00 10.44 11.16
N ILE A 95 -2.64 11.15 12.23
CA ILE A 95 -1.45 12.01 12.22
C ILE A 95 -0.21 11.12 12.30
N VAL A 96 0.70 11.30 11.34
CA VAL A 96 1.91 10.48 11.24
C VAL A 96 2.98 11.06 12.14
N LYS A 97 3.54 10.21 13.00
CA LYS A 97 4.61 10.56 13.92
C LYS A 97 5.76 9.57 13.82
N PHE A 98 6.97 10.07 14.00
CA PHE A 98 8.20 9.30 14.14
C PHE A 98 8.72 9.51 15.57
N GLY A 99 8.34 8.60 16.47
CA GLY A 99 8.47 8.86 17.90
C GLY A 99 7.60 10.05 18.33
N SER A 100 8.21 11.07 18.94
CA SER A 100 7.52 12.31 19.33
C SER A 100 7.31 13.29 18.16
N ASP A 101 8.05 13.14 17.08
CA ASP A 101 8.07 14.12 15.99
C ASP A 101 6.93 13.88 15.02
N THR A 102 6.12 14.90 14.78
CA THR A 102 5.08 14.83 13.74
C THR A 102 5.72 15.04 12.37
N LEU A 103 5.30 14.24 11.39
CA LEU A 103 5.71 14.40 9.99
C LEU A 103 5.37 15.82 9.49
N LYS A 104 6.27 16.41 8.69
CA LYS A 104 6.10 17.75 8.11
C LYS A 104 6.57 17.75 6.66
N ALA A 105 5.97 18.60 5.83
CA ALA A 105 6.48 18.92 4.50
C ALA A 105 7.67 19.87 4.64
N VAL A 106 8.84 19.44 4.19
CA VAL A 106 10.06 20.24 4.21
C VAL A 106 10.49 20.44 2.77
N VAL A 107 10.77 21.69 2.39
CA VAL A 107 11.18 22.06 1.03
C VAL A 107 12.39 21.24 0.60
N GLY A 108 12.33 20.64 -0.59
CA GLY A 108 13.36 19.77 -1.14
C GLY A 108 13.26 18.31 -0.67
N GLU A 109 12.31 17.98 0.21
CA GLU A 109 12.06 16.62 0.64
C GLU A 109 10.80 16.02 0.02
N LYS A 110 10.79 14.68 -0.02
CA LYS A 110 9.66 13.86 -0.44
C LYS A 110 9.09 13.08 0.73
N ILE A 111 7.78 12.93 0.72
CA ILE A 111 7.03 12.08 1.63
C ILE A 111 6.41 10.96 0.81
N TYR A 112 6.63 9.73 1.24
CA TYR A 112 6.16 8.53 0.58
C TYR A 112 5.18 7.82 1.49
N THR A 113 4.05 7.40 0.94
CA THR A 113 3.10 6.51 1.60
C THR A 113 2.83 5.33 0.70
N ALA A 114 3.37 4.17 1.09
CA ALA A 114 3.09 2.89 0.45
C ALA A 114 1.93 2.21 1.19
N PHE A 115 0.98 1.64 0.46
CA PHE A 115 -0.13 0.89 1.04
C PHE A 115 -0.69 -0.12 0.04
N LEU A 116 -1.19 -1.23 0.58
CA LEU A 116 -1.91 -2.22 -0.20
C LEU A 116 -3.39 -1.88 -0.21
N VAL A 117 -4.02 -2.11 -1.36
CA VAL A 117 -5.45 -1.95 -1.53
C VAL A 117 -6.02 -3.10 -2.36
N ASN A 118 -7.19 -3.57 -1.98
CA ASN A 118 -8.05 -4.41 -2.81
C ASN A 118 -9.38 -3.68 -2.98
N ILE A 119 -9.74 -3.33 -4.22
CA ILE A 119 -10.95 -2.56 -4.52
C ILE A 119 -11.98 -3.49 -5.11
N SER A 120 -13.14 -3.59 -4.47
CA SER A 120 -14.15 -4.55 -4.90
C SER A 120 -14.81 -4.16 -6.22
N SER A 121 -15.16 -5.15 -7.04
CA SER A 121 -16.00 -5.00 -8.23
C SER A 121 -17.39 -4.42 -7.93
N HIS A 122 -17.80 -4.39 -6.66
CA HIS A 122 -19.05 -3.77 -6.18
C HIS A 122 -18.87 -2.32 -5.70
N SER A 123 -17.72 -1.70 -5.94
CA SER A 123 -17.48 -0.28 -5.63
C SER A 123 -18.34 0.66 -6.47
N TYR A 124 -18.55 1.88 -5.99
CA TYR A 124 -19.31 2.88 -6.75
C TYR A 124 -18.73 3.13 -8.16
N ARG A 125 -19.61 3.28 -9.16
CA ARG A 125 -19.25 3.39 -10.60
C ARG A 125 -18.81 4.79 -11.03
N SER A 126 -18.48 5.65 -10.08
CA SER A 126 -17.97 7.01 -10.33
C SER A 126 -16.76 7.25 -9.47
N TYR A 127 -15.88 8.14 -9.92
CA TYR A 127 -14.70 8.49 -9.16
C TYR A 127 -15.05 8.98 -7.76
N ARG A 128 -14.46 8.30 -6.79
CA ARG A 128 -14.52 8.65 -5.38
C ARG A 128 -13.14 8.44 -4.80
N ASP A 129 -12.68 9.43 -4.04
CA ASP A 129 -11.41 9.33 -3.36
C ASP A 129 -11.55 8.58 -2.06
N PHE A 130 -10.56 7.75 -1.80
CA PHE A 130 -10.54 6.84 -0.67
C PHE A 130 -9.28 7.00 0.19
N PHE A 131 -8.25 7.67 -0.33
CA PHE A 131 -7.00 7.95 0.37
C PHE A 131 -6.52 9.37 0.06
N THR A 132 -6.07 10.10 1.08
CA THR A 132 -5.42 11.42 0.92
C THR A 132 -4.31 11.63 1.94
N TYR A 133 -3.38 12.52 1.66
CA TYR A 133 -2.63 13.21 2.71
C TYR A 133 -3.53 14.21 3.45
N GLU A 134 -3.14 14.54 4.67
CA GLU A 134 -3.79 15.50 5.54
C GLU A 134 -2.79 16.48 6.14
N GLY A 135 -3.10 17.78 6.20
CA GLY A 135 -2.22 18.78 6.84
C GLY A 135 -2.87 19.69 7.88
N SER A 136 -4.18 19.62 8.08
CA SER A 136 -4.92 20.51 8.99
C SER A 136 -5.33 19.87 10.32
N LYS A 137 -5.15 18.55 10.49
CA LYS A 137 -5.74 17.73 11.57
C LYS A 137 -7.28 17.66 11.54
N THR A 138 -7.92 18.54 10.77
CA THR A 138 -9.38 18.68 10.66
C THR A 138 -9.92 18.28 9.29
N SER A 139 -9.08 17.76 8.38
CA SER A 139 -9.44 17.43 7.00
C SER A 139 -10.01 18.56 6.15
N SER A 140 -9.71 19.80 6.54
CA SER A 140 -9.95 20.99 5.72
C SER A 140 -8.81 21.27 4.73
N MET A 141 -7.67 20.60 4.89
CA MET A 141 -6.52 20.71 3.97
C MET A 141 -6.01 19.32 3.59
N THR A 142 -6.69 18.69 2.64
CA THR A 142 -6.28 17.40 2.05
C THR A 142 -5.45 17.61 0.79
N ARG A 143 -4.43 16.78 0.57
CA ARG A 143 -3.65 16.76 -0.68
C ARG A 143 -3.43 15.34 -1.18
N GLY A 144 -3.08 15.19 -2.45
CA GLY A 144 -2.77 13.89 -3.04
C GLY A 144 -3.95 12.94 -2.93
N ARG A 145 -5.06 13.34 -3.55
CA ARG A 145 -6.30 12.56 -3.49
C ARG A 145 -6.21 11.42 -4.47
N VAL A 146 -6.31 10.19 -3.97
CA VAL A 146 -6.34 8.98 -4.78
C VAL A 146 -7.79 8.55 -4.95
N PHE A 147 -8.23 8.49 -6.20
CA PHE A 147 -9.56 8.10 -6.61
C PHE A 147 -9.57 6.71 -7.21
N ALA A 148 -10.70 6.02 -7.04
CA ALA A 148 -11.02 4.80 -7.74
C ALA A 148 -12.38 4.91 -8.44
N LYS A 149 -12.54 4.14 -9.51
CA LYS A 149 -13.79 3.90 -10.23
C LYS A 149 -13.73 2.50 -10.81
N VAL A 150 -14.82 1.75 -10.72
CA VAL A 150 -14.95 0.46 -11.40
C VAL A 150 -15.80 0.65 -12.66
N SER A 151 -15.47 -0.08 -13.74
CA SER A 151 -16.27 -0.12 -14.97
C SER A 151 -17.73 -0.51 -14.68
N ALA A 152 -18.64 -0.17 -15.59
CA ALA A 152 -20.07 -0.41 -15.38
C ALA A 152 -20.38 -1.90 -15.10
N ASP A 153 -19.73 -2.79 -15.83
CA ASP A 153 -19.83 -4.25 -15.73
C ASP A 153 -19.02 -4.88 -14.59
N GLY A 154 -18.20 -4.09 -13.88
CA GLY A 154 -17.42 -4.60 -12.75
C GLY A 154 -16.10 -5.29 -13.12
N SER A 155 -15.68 -5.25 -14.39
CA SER A 155 -14.52 -6.00 -14.89
C SER A 155 -13.20 -5.25 -14.81
N GLU A 156 -13.20 -3.91 -14.83
CA GLU A 156 -11.98 -3.09 -14.85
C GLU A 156 -11.96 -2.06 -13.71
N LEU A 157 -10.76 -1.83 -13.19
CA LEU A 157 -10.49 -0.79 -12.19
C LEU A 157 -9.77 0.38 -12.86
N PHE A 158 -10.24 1.59 -12.55
CA PHE A 158 -9.58 2.84 -12.93
C PHE A 158 -9.16 3.58 -11.67
N VAL A 159 -7.93 4.09 -11.68
CA VAL A 159 -7.36 4.87 -10.58
C VAL A 159 -7.00 6.24 -11.11
N ALA A 160 -7.27 7.28 -10.33
CA ALA A 160 -6.87 8.64 -10.69
C ALA A 160 -6.25 9.37 -9.51
N VAL A 161 -5.46 10.41 -9.80
CA VAL A 161 -4.84 11.26 -8.78
C VAL A 161 -5.06 12.74 -9.07
N THR A 162 -5.28 13.52 -8.01
CA THR A 162 -5.22 14.99 -8.04
C THR A 162 -4.45 15.52 -6.84
N LYS A 163 -4.00 16.77 -6.91
CA LYS A 163 -3.47 17.49 -5.76
C LYS A 163 -4.58 17.81 -4.78
N ASN A 164 -5.68 18.41 -5.20
CA ASN A 164 -6.90 18.53 -4.38
C ASN A 164 -8.20 18.74 -5.19
N SER A 165 -8.16 18.70 -6.53
CA SER A 165 -9.36 18.90 -7.34
C SER A 165 -10.41 17.79 -7.18
N SER A 166 -11.68 18.15 -7.37
CA SER A 166 -12.82 17.22 -7.55
C SER A 166 -13.41 17.30 -8.97
N THR A 167 -12.77 18.03 -9.87
CA THR A 167 -13.23 18.24 -11.23
C THR A 167 -12.67 17.15 -12.13
N ALA A 168 -13.53 16.50 -12.91
CA ALA A 168 -13.12 15.37 -13.76
C ALA A 168 -12.01 15.74 -14.77
N ALA A 169 -11.96 17.00 -15.24
CA ALA A 169 -10.93 17.49 -16.15
C ALA A 169 -9.52 17.51 -15.55
N ASP A 170 -9.40 17.54 -14.22
CA ASP A 170 -8.12 17.57 -13.52
C ASP A 170 -7.63 16.16 -13.14
N TYR A 171 -8.43 15.13 -13.37
CA TYR A 171 -8.10 13.76 -13.01
C TYR A 171 -7.06 13.21 -13.97
N VAL A 172 -5.89 12.86 -13.44
CA VAL A 172 -4.89 12.10 -14.17
C VAL A 172 -5.14 10.63 -13.88
N GLU A 173 -5.62 9.90 -14.89
CA GLU A 173 -6.18 8.55 -14.78
C GLU A 173 -5.20 7.47 -15.27
N SER A 174 -5.27 6.25 -14.70
CA SER A 174 -4.46 5.09 -15.04
C SER A 174 -4.49 4.69 -16.53
N THR A 175 -5.55 5.02 -17.27
CA THR A 175 -5.65 4.79 -18.72
C THR A 175 -4.64 5.60 -19.54
N SER A 176 -4.03 6.64 -18.96
CA SER A 176 -2.94 7.37 -19.61
C SER A 176 -1.61 6.63 -19.58
N ILE A 177 -1.50 5.50 -18.85
CA ILE A 177 -0.29 4.67 -18.78
C ILE A 177 -0.41 3.53 -19.82
N PRO A 178 0.40 3.54 -20.90
CA PRO A 178 0.30 2.52 -21.94
C PRO A 178 0.55 1.11 -21.40
N GLY A 179 -0.37 0.18 -21.72
CA GLY A 179 -0.25 -1.24 -21.35
C GLY A 179 -0.58 -1.57 -19.90
N LEU A 180 -0.98 -0.59 -19.09
CA LEU A 180 -1.46 -0.85 -17.72
C LEU A 180 -2.96 -1.17 -17.74
N THR A 181 -3.30 -2.35 -17.25
CA THR A 181 -4.69 -2.73 -16.93
C THR A 181 -4.77 -3.09 -15.45
N LEU A 182 -5.80 -2.60 -14.77
CA LEU A 182 -6.06 -2.87 -13.37
C LEU A 182 -7.41 -3.57 -13.25
N TYR A 183 -7.52 -4.45 -12.27
CA TYR A 183 -8.70 -5.28 -12.07
C TYR A 183 -9.22 -5.10 -10.64
N PRO A 184 -10.55 -5.05 -10.45
CA PRO A 184 -11.11 -5.11 -9.12
C PRO A 184 -10.89 -6.50 -8.49
N ASP A 185 -11.09 -6.59 -7.18
CA ASP A 185 -10.91 -7.78 -6.36
C ASP A 185 -9.46 -8.34 -6.38
N VAL A 186 -8.51 -7.57 -6.91
CA VAL A 186 -7.07 -7.86 -6.94
C VAL A 186 -6.32 -6.92 -5.99
N ASN A 187 -5.28 -7.45 -5.32
CA ASN A 187 -4.40 -6.63 -4.49
C ASN A 187 -3.47 -5.79 -5.36
N HIS A 188 -3.45 -4.49 -5.09
CA HIS A 188 -2.56 -3.53 -5.71
C HIS A 188 -1.71 -2.83 -4.65
N LEU A 189 -0.47 -2.53 -5.01
CA LEU A 189 0.43 -1.70 -4.21
C LEU A 189 0.47 -0.30 -4.80
N PHE A 190 0.09 0.70 -4.00
CA PHE A 190 0.20 2.09 -4.37
C PHE A 190 1.26 2.79 -3.53
N VAL A 191 2.02 3.69 -4.16
CA VAL A 191 2.94 4.60 -3.47
C VAL A 191 2.57 6.02 -3.83
N LEU A 192 1.97 6.73 -2.88
CA LEU A 192 1.63 8.14 -3.03
C LEU A 192 2.81 8.99 -2.56
N VAL A 193 3.30 9.87 -3.41
CA VAL A 193 4.45 10.74 -3.16
C VAL A 193 4.00 12.20 -3.16
N TYR A 194 4.36 12.91 -2.10
CA TYR A 194 4.29 14.36 -2.01
C TYR A 194 5.71 14.92 -2.09
N GLU A 195 6.02 15.67 -3.14
CA GLU A 195 7.31 16.32 -3.33
C GLU A 195 7.17 17.82 -3.05
N THR A 196 7.88 18.30 -2.03
CA THR A 196 7.84 19.70 -1.62
C THR A 196 8.86 20.49 -2.43
N ILE A 197 8.43 21.51 -3.16
CA ILE A 197 9.23 22.32 -4.08
C ILE A 197 9.28 23.76 -3.56
N ALA A 198 10.40 24.44 -3.73
CA ALA A 198 10.50 25.85 -3.38
C ALA A 198 9.57 26.68 -4.29
N GLY A 199 8.68 27.47 -3.70
CA GLY A 199 7.71 28.29 -4.43
C GLY A 199 6.31 28.16 -3.82
N ASP A 200 5.31 28.61 -4.58
CA ASP A 200 3.91 28.58 -4.18
C ASP A 200 3.07 27.75 -5.14
N SER A 201 2.20 26.91 -4.59
CA SER A 201 1.26 26.03 -5.29
C SER A 201 1.94 25.12 -6.33
N ASN A 202 3.21 24.78 -6.12
CA ASN A 202 4.04 24.04 -7.07
C ASN A 202 4.50 22.68 -6.55
N ASP A 203 4.14 22.28 -5.34
CA ASP A 203 4.39 20.92 -4.85
C ASP A 203 3.73 19.89 -5.76
N LYS A 204 4.39 18.74 -5.93
CA LYS A 204 3.96 17.69 -6.84
C LYS A 204 3.38 16.50 -6.10
N ILE A 205 2.31 15.95 -6.66
CA ILE A 205 1.77 14.65 -6.27
C ILE A 205 2.08 13.65 -7.37
N THR A 206 2.70 12.53 -7.00
CA THR A 206 2.86 11.37 -7.88
C THR A 206 2.28 10.14 -7.22
N LEU A 207 1.48 9.37 -7.96
CA LEU A 207 1.00 8.06 -7.54
C LEU A 207 1.66 6.99 -8.40
N TYR A 208 2.46 6.14 -7.78
CA TYR A 208 3.02 4.95 -8.42
C TYR A 208 2.06 3.78 -8.22
N ILE A 209 1.80 3.02 -9.29
CA ILE A 209 0.83 1.93 -9.34
C ILE A 209 1.57 0.62 -9.62
N ASN A 210 1.45 -0.34 -8.71
CA ASN A 210 2.13 -1.63 -8.77
C ASN A 210 3.61 -1.46 -9.16
N PRO A 211 4.39 -0.69 -8.37
CA PRO A 211 5.78 -0.43 -8.71
C PRO A 211 6.56 -1.74 -8.76
N ASP A 212 7.54 -1.76 -9.67
CA ASP A 212 8.53 -2.84 -9.74
C ASP A 212 9.53 -2.64 -8.60
N LEU A 213 9.45 -3.47 -7.57
CA LEU A 213 10.24 -3.32 -6.36
C LEU A 213 11.75 -3.57 -6.55
N THR A 214 12.16 -4.01 -7.75
CA THR A 214 13.57 -4.15 -8.10
C THR A 214 14.17 -2.88 -8.69
N LYS A 215 13.34 -1.88 -8.99
CA LYS A 215 13.73 -0.62 -9.64
C LYS A 215 13.69 0.56 -8.67
N SER A 216 14.59 1.51 -8.87
CA SER A 216 14.56 2.78 -8.14
C SER A 216 13.33 3.62 -8.53
N GLU A 217 13.00 4.64 -7.73
CA GLU A 217 11.89 5.57 -8.00
C GLU A 217 11.96 6.19 -9.41
N ALA A 218 13.17 6.53 -9.87
CA ALA A 218 13.40 7.19 -11.16
C ALA A 218 13.11 6.29 -12.36
N GLU A 219 13.25 4.98 -12.19
CA GLU A 219 13.08 3.96 -13.23
C GLU A 219 11.63 3.47 -13.36
N GLN A 220 10.76 3.85 -12.42
CA GLN A 220 9.36 3.46 -12.47
C GLN A 220 8.60 4.18 -13.60
N THR A 221 7.84 3.39 -14.36
CA THR A 221 7.04 3.86 -15.50
C THR A 221 5.56 3.98 -15.17
N ASN A 222 5.04 3.12 -14.30
CA ASN A 222 3.62 3.09 -13.94
C ASN A 222 3.32 4.15 -12.87
N LYS A 223 3.25 5.41 -13.29
CA LYS A 223 2.97 6.54 -12.40
C LYS A 223 2.04 7.57 -13.01
N LEU A 224 1.24 8.18 -12.15
CA LEU A 224 0.37 9.30 -12.46
C LEU A 224 0.91 10.53 -11.73
N VAL A 225 1.05 11.66 -12.43
CA VAL A 225 1.50 12.92 -11.84
C VAL A 225 0.34 13.89 -11.91
N ALA A 226 -0.14 14.38 -10.77
CA ALA A 226 -1.24 15.33 -10.73
C ALA A 226 -0.88 16.63 -11.46
N ILE A 227 -1.86 17.23 -12.14
CA ILE A 227 -1.67 18.43 -12.96
C ILE A 227 -2.33 19.69 -12.38
N ASP A 228 -3.21 19.55 -11.38
CA ASP A 228 -3.90 20.69 -10.77
C ASP A 228 -2.99 21.50 -9.83
N THR A 229 -3.14 22.82 -9.89
CA THR A 229 -2.34 23.79 -9.14
C THR A 229 -3.05 24.24 -7.87
N GLN A 230 -3.16 23.34 -6.90
CA GLN A 230 -3.73 23.62 -5.59
C GLN A 230 -2.65 24.12 -4.61
N THR A 231 -3.06 24.88 -3.59
CA THR A 231 -2.15 25.44 -2.58
C THR A 231 -1.31 24.37 -1.91
N ASP A 232 -0.05 24.65 -1.57
CA ASP A 232 0.84 23.71 -0.89
C ASP A 232 0.52 23.53 0.60
N TYR A 233 1.15 22.55 1.23
CA TYR A 233 1.20 22.48 2.68
C TYR A 233 2.17 23.51 3.25
N SER A 234 1.80 24.14 4.38
CA SER A 234 2.75 24.92 5.17
C SER A 234 3.84 24.01 5.74
N ALA A 235 5.08 24.49 5.80
CA ALA A 235 6.19 23.79 6.46
C ALA A 235 5.97 23.50 7.96
N THR A 236 4.99 24.19 8.57
CA THR A 236 4.61 23.98 9.99
C THR A 236 3.47 22.98 10.16
N ALA A 237 2.80 22.58 9.07
CA ALA A 237 1.67 21.65 9.10
C ALA A 237 2.14 20.27 9.60
N GLY A 238 1.46 19.76 10.63
CA GLY A 238 1.61 18.38 11.06
C GLY A 238 0.84 17.48 10.11
N LEU A 239 1.55 16.60 9.42
CA LEU A 239 0.99 15.80 8.35
C LEU A 239 0.47 14.44 8.83
N GLY A 240 -0.55 13.98 8.14
CA GLY A 240 -1.19 12.69 8.35
C GLY A 240 -1.69 12.08 7.06
N ILE A 241 -2.44 11.00 7.22
CA ILE A 241 -3.13 10.31 6.15
C ILE A 241 -4.60 10.17 6.50
N ASN A 242 -5.44 10.15 5.48
CA ASN A 242 -6.87 9.95 5.60
C ASN A 242 -7.29 8.68 4.88
N LEU A 243 -8.15 7.88 5.52
CA LEU A 243 -9.01 6.93 4.83
C LEU A 243 -10.39 7.55 4.70
N ARG A 244 -10.94 7.57 3.48
CA ARG A 244 -12.21 8.25 3.17
C ARG A 244 -13.28 7.25 2.80
N GLN A 245 -14.29 7.14 3.64
CA GLN A 245 -15.46 6.32 3.36
C GLN A 245 -16.45 7.11 2.49
N ARG A 246 -16.34 6.87 1.17
CA ARG A 246 -16.97 7.69 0.14
C ARG A 246 -17.52 6.87 -1.04
N GLY A 247 -18.10 5.71 -0.78
CA GLY A 247 -18.70 4.84 -1.79
C GLY A 247 -17.73 3.88 -2.49
N ILE A 248 -16.42 3.97 -2.22
CA ILE A 248 -15.47 2.93 -2.66
C ILE A 248 -15.50 1.78 -1.65
N SER A 249 -15.73 0.56 -2.15
CA SER A 249 -15.54 -0.66 -1.38
C SER A 249 -14.08 -1.07 -1.51
N ALA A 250 -13.30 -0.88 -0.44
CA ALA A 250 -11.88 -1.18 -0.47
C ALA A 250 -11.40 -1.74 0.86
N GLN A 251 -10.55 -2.75 0.78
CA GLN A 251 -9.70 -3.19 1.87
C GLN A 251 -8.37 -2.47 1.76
N ILE A 252 -7.88 -1.88 2.84
CA ILE A 252 -6.62 -1.13 2.89
C ILE A 252 -5.77 -1.64 4.04
N GLY A 253 -4.52 -1.96 3.77
CA GLY A 253 -3.59 -2.49 4.77
C GLY A 253 -2.13 -2.28 4.39
N GLY A 254 -1.22 -2.77 5.23
CA GLY A 254 0.21 -2.69 4.95
C GLY A 254 0.72 -1.26 4.79
N ILE A 255 0.18 -0.28 5.51
CA ILE A 255 0.50 1.14 5.30
C ILE A 255 1.89 1.43 5.88
N ARG A 256 2.76 2.07 5.08
CA ARG A 256 4.10 2.50 5.49
C ARG A 256 4.34 3.93 5.00
N VAL A 257 4.64 4.85 5.91
CA VAL A 257 4.90 6.27 5.62
C VAL A 257 6.32 6.62 6.00
N GLY A 258 7.06 7.30 5.13
CA GLY A 258 8.46 7.65 5.34
C GLY A 258 8.97 8.70 4.36
N LYS A 259 10.25 9.02 4.46
CA LYS A 259 10.94 10.00 3.60
C LYS A 259 11.87 9.39 2.56
N SER A 260 11.77 8.08 2.32
CA SER A 260 12.61 7.36 1.37
C SER A 260 11.82 6.24 0.69
N TRP A 261 11.93 6.19 -0.64
CA TRP A 261 11.33 5.17 -1.51
C TRP A 261 11.61 3.75 -1.04
N ASP A 262 12.89 3.36 -0.96
CA ASP A 262 13.28 2.00 -0.58
C ASP A 262 12.79 1.65 0.82
N LYS A 263 12.82 2.62 1.74
CA LYS A 263 12.45 2.39 3.14
C LYS A 263 10.98 2.09 3.31
N VAL A 264 10.09 2.74 2.55
CA VAL A 264 8.66 2.42 2.61
C VAL A 264 8.30 1.15 1.84
N LEU A 265 9.11 0.74 0.86
CA LEU A 265 8.81 -0.43 0.01
C LEU A 265 9.42 -1.74 0.48
N VAL A 266 10.70 -1.74 0.78
CA VAL A 266 11.47 -2.92 1.17
C VAL A 266 12.00 -2.72 2.59
N GLU A 267 12.17 -3.81 3.34
CA GLU A 267 12.95 -3.70 4.56
C GLU A 267 14.40 -3.45 4.14
N GLY A 268 15.05 -2.44 4.73
CA GLY A 268 16.47 -2.25 4.52
C GLY A 268 17.16 -3.58 4.84
N ALA A 269 17.91 -4.12 3.88
CA ALA A 269 18.53 -5.43 3.98
C ALA A 269 19.25 -5.59 5.33
N ASN A 270 18.64 -6.33 6.26
CA ASN A 270 19.42 -7.06 7.24
C ASN A 270 20.06 -8.19 6.44
N ALA A 271 21.37 -8.07 6.17
CA ALA A 271 22.17 -8.95 5.32
C ALA A 271 22.25 -10.43 5.77
N VAL A 272 21.36 -10.86 6.68
CA VAL A 272 21.35 -12.20 7.27
C VAL A 272 20.13 -13.01 6.79
N ASN A 273 19.07 -12.39 6.25
CA ASN A 273 17.88 -13.10 5.77
C ASN A 273 17.33 -12.51 4.46
N THR A 274 18.18 -12.27 3.48
CA THR A 274 17.70 -12.09 2.11
C THR A 274 17.34 -13.47 1.54
N PRO A 275 16.11 -13.69 1.04
CA PRO A 275 15.88 -14.75 0.08
C PRO A 275 16.79 -14.44 -1.11
N LYS A 276 17.76 -15.32 -1.35
CA LYS A 276 18.56 -15.27 -2.56
C LYS A 276 17.60 -15.58 -3.70
N ASN A 277 17.26 -14.56 -4.49
CA ASN A 277 16.55 -14.72 -5.75
C ASN A 277 17.34 -15.67 -6.66
N SER A 278 17.05 -16.97 -6.62
CA SER A 278 17.48 -17.93 -7.66
C SER A 278 16.78 -19.31 -7.60
N SER A 279 15.55 -19.40 -7.12
CA SER A 279 14.66 -20.55 -7.38
C SER A 279 13.24 -20.20 -6.95
N ALA A 280 12.23 -20.63 -7.72
CA ALA A 280 10.84 -20.33 -7.41
C ALA A 280 10.52 -20.69 -5.94
N ALA A 281 10.05 -19.71 -5.17
CA ALA A 281 9.78 -19.90 -3.76
C ALA A 281 8.32 -20.34 -3.60
N ILE A 282 8.09 -21.45 -2.92
CA ILE A 282 6.76 -21.84 -2.43
C ILE A 282 6.78 -21.71 -0.91
N TRP A 283 5.86 -20.93 -0.36
CA TRP A 283 5.71 -20.76 1.09
C TRP A 283 4.22 -20.77 1.48
N THR A 284 3.94 -20.84 2.78
CA THR A 284 2.56 -20.88 3.30
C THR A 284 2.25 -19.74 4.25
N SER A 285 0.99 -19.34 4.28
CA SER A 285 0.43 -18.44 5.29
C SER A 285 -1.02 -18.82 5.59
N GLY A 286 -1.28 -19.31 6.80
CA GLY A 286 -2.55 -19.93 7.15
C GLY A 286 -2.91 -21.09 6.20
N LYS A 287 -4.03 -20.94 5.48
CA LYS A 287 -4.52 -21.88 4.46
C LYS A 287 -3.99 -21.61 3.05
N ASN A 288 -3.25 -20.53 2.87
CA ASN A 288 -2.77 -20.08 1.57
C ASN A 288 -1.38 -20.64 1.28
N ILE A 289 -1.17 -21.01 0.02
CA ILE A 289 0.10 -21.45 -0.54
C ILE A 289 0.49 -20.41 -1.59
N LEU A 290 1.64 -19.79 -1.39
CA LEU A 290 2.07 -18.61 -2.12
C LEU A 290 3.25 -18.95 -3.02
N THR A 291 3.28 -18.33 -4.19
CA THR A 291 4.33 -18.44 -5.20
C THR A 291 4.76 -17.05 -5.67
N ASN A 292 6.00 -16.93 -6.14
CA ASN A 292 6.56 -15.65 -6.60
C ASN A 292 6.08 -15.22 -7.99
N THR A 293 5.34 -16.07 -8.69
CA THR A 293 4.78 -15.82 -10.04
C THR A 293 3.54 -16.69 -10.24
N ARG A 294 2.81 -16.45 -11.34
CA ARG A 294 1.69 -17.29 -11.78
C ARG A 294 2.18 -18.60 -12.39
N GLY A 295 1.41 -19.66 -12.28
CA GLY A 295 1.76 -20.96 -12.83
C GLY A 295 0.88 -22.08 -12.33
N THR A 296 1.35 -23.32 -12.50
CA THR A 296 0.66 -24.52 -12.03
C THR A 296 1.24 -24.96 -10.71
N ILE A 297 0.41 -25.12 -9.68
CA ILE A 297 0.82 -25.66 -8.39
C ILE A 297 0.11 -27.00 -8.12
N LYS A 298 0.87 -27.95 -7.57
CA LYS A 298 0.41 -29.27 -7.15
C LYS A 298 0.78 -29.51 -5.70
N ILE A 299 -0.15 -30.00 -4.90
CA ILE A 299 0.04 -30.27 -3.47
C ILE A 299 -0.14 -31.76 -3.21
N PHE A 300 0.79 -32.35 -2.46
CA PHE A 300 0.80 -33.78 -2.12
C PHE A 300 0.82 -33.95 -0.60
N ASN A 301 0.21 -35.03 -0.10
CA ASN A 301 0.44 -35.47 1.27
C ASN A 301 1.84 -36.12 1.43
N LEU A 302 2.23 -36.43 2.66
CA LEU A 302 3.54 -37.05 2.93
C LEU A 302 3.68 -38.49 2.42
N ALA A 303 2.57 -39.14 2.05
CA ALA A 303 2.59 -40.45 1.39
C ALA A 303 2.74 -40.34 -0.15
N GLY A 304 2.84 -39.11 -0.68
CA GLY A 304 3.01 -38.84 -2.12
C GLY A 304 1.72 -38.80 -2.93
N ALA A 305 0.54 -38.86 -2.28
CA ALA A 305 -0.73 -38.71 -2.99
C ALA A 305 -1.01 -37.24 -3.33
N GLU A 306 -1.32 -36.95 -4.60
CA GLU A 306 -1.73 -35.62 -5.06
C GLU A 306 -3.11 -35.27 -4.47
N LEU A 307 -3.21 -34.12 -3.82
CA LEU A 307 -4.42 -33.59 -3.19
C LEU A 307 -5.02 -32.42 -3.97
N ILE A 308 -4.17 -31.59 -4.57
CA ILE A 308 -4.57 -30.40 -5.35
C ILE A 308 -3.67 -30.29 -6.57
N SER A 309 -4.26 -29.90 -7.70
CA SER A 309 -3.57 -29.44 -8.91
C SER A 309 -4.37 -28.26 -9.47
N ALA A 310 -3.78 -27.07 -9.48
CA ALA A 310 -4.48 -25.83 -9.84
C ALA A 310 -3.56 -24.82 -10.53
N GLN A 311 -4.14 -23.89 -11.29
CA GLN A 311 -3.47 -22.65 -11.65
C GLN A 311 -3.48 -21.71 -10.44
N THR A 312 -2.40 -20.98 -10.24
CA THR A 312 -2.25 -19.92 -9.23
C THR A 312 -1.73 -18.67 -9.93
N ASP A 313 -2.21 -17.50 -9.51
CA ASP A 313 -1.68 -16.19 -9.92
C ASP A 313 -0.54 -15.71 -9.01
N GLY A 314 -0.15 -16.53 -8.02
CA GLY A 314 0.73 -16.15 -6.92
C GLY A 314 0.17 -16.57 -5.57
N CYS A 315 -1.13 -16.85 -5.47
CA CYS A 315 -1.77 -17.36 -4.25
C CYS A 315 -2.81 -18.44 -4.53
N LEU A 316 -2.68 -19.58 -3.85
CA LEU A 316 -3.69 -20.64 -3.81
C LEU A 316 -4.22 -20.79 -2.37
N THR A 317 -5.48 -20.41 -2.15
CA THR A 317 -6.19 -20.70 -0.90
C THR A 317 -6.70 -22.14 -0.90
N THR A 318 -6.44 -22.89 0.17
CA THR A 318 -6.80 -24.31 0.25
C THR A 318 -7.77 -24.61 1.39
N ASN A 319 -8.54 -25.70 1.25
CA ASN A 319 -9.33 -26.28 2.35
C ASN A 319 -8.64 -27.49 2.99
N LEU A 320 -7.33 -27.64 2.77
CA LEU A 320 -6.55 -28.71 3.39
C LEU A 320 -6.54 -28.54 4.91
N SER A 321 -6.51 -29.67 5.62
CA SER A 321 -6.37 -29.67 7.07
C SER A 321 -5.00 -29.14 7.48
N LYS A 322 -4.87 -28.72 8.74
CA LYS A 322 -3.58 -28.36 9.34
C LYS A 322 -2.63 -29.55 9.25
N GLY A 323 -1.43 -29.34 8.72
CA GLY A 323 -0.48 -30.43 8.50
C GLY A 323 0.69 -30.08 7.58
N LEU A 324 1.56 -31.08 7.38
CA LEU A 324 2.71 -30.98 6.48
C LEU A 324 2.37 -31.57 5.11
N TYR A 325 2.78 -30.86 4.06
CA TYR A 325 2.55 -31.22 2.67
C TYR A 325 3.81 -31.01 1.84
N ILE A 326 3.82 -31.58 0.64
CA ILE A 326 4.81 -31.28 -0.40
C ILE A 326 4.10 -30.46 -1.46
N ALA A 327 4.65 -29.30 -1.82
CA ALA A 327 4.17 -28.48 -2.91
C ALA A 327 5.17 -28.54 -4.06
N GLN A 328 4.67 -28.75 -5.27
CA GLN A 328 5.40 -28.62 -6.53
C GLN A 328 4.79 -27.48 -7.32
N PHE A 329 5.61 -26.57 -7.82
CA PHE A 329 5.18 -25.44 -8.62
C PHE A 329 5.95 -25.41 -9.94
N ASN A 330 5.23 -25.14 -11.03
CA ASN A 330 5.78 -24.88 -12.35
C ASN A 330 5.30 -23.48 -12.78
N GLY A 331 6.19 -22.49 -12.70
CA GLY A 331 5.93 -21.12 -13.11
C GLY A 331 5.82 -21.00 -14.62
N ILE A 332 5.04 -20.01 -15.08
CA ILE A 332 4.94 -19.67 -16.51
C ILE A 332 6.25 -19.16 -17.12
N ASP A 333 7.18 -18.77 -16.27
CA ASP A 333 8.53 -18.30 -16.60
C ASP A 333 9.51 -19.48 -16.79
N GLY A 334 9.02 -20.72 -16.71
CA GLY A 334 9.80 -21.93 -16.89
C GLY A 334 10.51 -22.41 -15.63
N HIS A 335 10.41 -21.68 -14.51
CA HIS A 335 11.01 -22.10 -13.24
C HIS A 335 10.13 -23.13 -12.54
N THR A 336 10.76 -24.19 -12.07
CA THR A 336 10.10 -25.22 -11.26
C THR A 336 10.63 -25.19 -9.83
N ALA A 337 9.76 -25.50 -8.87
CA ALA A 337 10.11 -25.58 -7.47
C ALA A 337 9.39 -26.72 -6.79
N VAL A 338 10.05 -27.29 -5.78
CA VAL A 338 9.45 -28.25 -4.86
C VAL A 338 9.82 -27.83 -3.45
N SER A 339 8.83 -27.74 -2.57
CA SER A 339 9.00 -27.31 -1.19
C SER A 339 8.18 -28.16 -0.25
N LYS A 340 8.73 -28.43 0.94
CA LYS A 340 7.94 -28.94 2.06
C LYS A 340 7.27 -27.75 2.74
N ILE A 341 5.96 -27.79 2.85
CA ILE A 341 5.16 -26.69 3.39
C ILE A 341 4.35 -27.15 4.60
N SER A 342 4.05 -26.21 5.51
CA SER A 342 3.20 -26.44 6.67
C SER A 342 1.98 -25.54 6.58
N LEU A 343 0.78 -26.11 6.51
CA LEU A 343 -0.47 -25.36 6.60
C LEU A 343 -0.89 -25.30 8.07
N ASN A 344 -1.20 -24.08 8.55
CA ASN A 344 -1.51 -23.79 9.95
C ASN A 344 -2.98 -23.45 10.15
#